data_AF-A0AAF0EHJ6-F1
#
_entry.id   AF-A0AAF0EHJ6-F1
#
_cell.length_a   1.000
_cell.length_b   1.000
_cell.length_c   1.000
_cell.angle_alpha   90.00
_cell.angle_beta   90.00
_cell.angle_gamma   90.00
#
_symmetry.space_group_name_H-M   'P 1'
#
loop_
_entity.id
_entity.type
_entity.pdbx_description
1 polymer ?
#
loop_
_entity_poly.entity_id
_entity_poly.type
_entity_poly.pdbx_seq_one_letter_code
_entity_poly.pdbx_strand_id
1 'polypeptide(L)'
;MALLIVTGLPSSGRSTRLDELTLFLESKIKNYSTISNVQVVRGEDVHADLHVYESLARQWNQERREKGHMAYTDTCFDELAFRFEEPTSAARWHRPLFTAVSSCLDGNLEILPTPCEEIWEALTQAEVKPPKAVTLVRKKTANNGLELLDTATHAVLQALAEQRSLGTPWAGRIYLALPASFALPPLPLDVSTSSSFPSPARLQTMRRQFVRIYASKAEYADGLALTSHEAPEGHIAQLFVAWLQEGIASGKNP
;
A
#
# COMPACT_ATOMS: atom_id res chain seq x y z
N MET A 1 15.66 -4.76 11.43
CA MET A 1 16.44 -3.52 11.65
C MET A 1 15.48 -2.50 12.22
N ALA A 2 15.73 -2.02 13.45
CA ALA A 2 14.89 -1.03 14.10
C ALA A 2 15.57 0.34 14.04
N LEU A 3 14.78 1.39 13.77
CA LEU A 3 15.25 2.78 13.77
C LEU A 3 14.66 3.48 14.99
N LEU A 4 15.53 3.99 15.87
CA LEU A 4 15.13 4.81 17.01
C LEU A 4 15.36 6.27 16.65
N ILE A 5 14.32 7.09 16.78
CA ILE A 5 14.37 8.53 16.55
C ILE A 5 14.19 9.22 17.89
N VAL A 6 15.23 9.90 18.35
CA VAL A 6 15.20 10.72 19.58
C VAL A 6 15.09 12.17 19.17
N THR A 7 14.20 12.88 19.86
CA THR A 7 13.72 14.17 19.37
C THR A 7 13.41 15.08 20.55
N GLY A 8 13.68 16.39 20.43
CA GLY A 8 13.61 17.31 21.59
C GLY A 8 14.19 18.70 21.35
N LEU A 9 13.89 19.66 22.24
CA LEU A 9 14.45 21.02 22.22
C LEU A 9 15.98 21.03 22.21
N PRO A 10 16.62 22.12 21.71
CA PRO A 10 18.05 22.31 21.91
C PRO A 10 18.36 22.23 23.41
N SER A 11 19.45 21.55 23.74
CA SER A 11 19.92 21.43 25.11
C SER A 11 19.05 20.65 26.11
N SER A 12 18.01 19.94 25.69
CA SER A 12 17.10 19.13 26.53
C SER A 12 17.66 17.80 27.07
N GLY A 13 18.98 17.53 26.93
CA GLY A 13 19.59 16.28 27.39
C GLY A 13 19.48 15.08 26.43
N ARG A 14 19.12 15.32 25.16
CA ARG A 14 19.05 14.28 24.10
C ARG A 14 20.31 13.44 24.00
N SER A 15 21.49 14.08 23.98
CA SER A 15 22.78 13.39 23.89
C SER A 15 23.03 12.48 25.08
N THR A 16 22.79 12.98 26.30
CA THR A 16 22.96 12.20 27.54
C THR A 16 22.08 10.96 27.55
N ARG A 17 20.81 11.11 27.15
CA ARG A 17 19.87 9.97 27.07
C ARG A 17 20.22 9.00 25.96
N LEU A 18 20.72 9.49 24.83
CA LEU A 18 21.22 8.65 23.75
C LEU A 18 22.44 7.84 24.21
N ASP A 19 23.34 8.44 25.00
CA ASP A 19 24.52 7.76 25.55
C ASP A 19 24.11 6.68 26.56
N GLU A 20 23.18 6.98 27.48
CA GLU A 20 22.60 5.99 28.40
C GLU A 20 21.97 4.80 27.65
N LEU A 21 21.17 5.11 26.63
CA LEU A 21 20.51 4.11 25.80
C LEU A 21 21.52 3.29 24.99
N THR A 22 22.57 3.94 24.47
CA THR A 22 23.63 3.26 23.70
C THR A 22 24.38 2.29 24.60
N LEU A 23 24.83 2.72 25.78
CA LEU A 23 25.50 1.86 26.77
C LEU A 23 24.64 0.66 27.14
N PHE A 24 23.35 0.89 27.39
CA PHE A 24 22.41 -0.16 27.73
C PHE A 24 22.22 -1.16 26.57
N LEU A 25 21.91 -0.67 25.36
CA LEU A 25 21.66 -1.51 24.20
C LEU A 25 22.91 -2.31 23.79
N GLU A 26 24.09 -1.70 23.78
CA GLU A 26 25.35 -2.40 23.49
C GLU A 26 25.60 -3.54 24.49
N SER A 27 25.31 -3.33 25.77
CA SER A 27 25.45 -4.37 26.79
C SER A 27 24.48 -5.54 26.56
N LYS A 28 23.22 -5.26 26.19
CA LYS A 28 22.20 -6.27 25.90
C LYS A 28 22.52 -7.02 24.61
N ILE A 29 22.91 -6.34 23.53
CA ILE A 29 23.22 -6.94 22.23
C ILE A 29 24.41 -7.89 22.32
N LYS A 30 25.45 -7.58 23.11
CA LYS A 30 26.56 -8.51 23.37
C LYS A 30 26.09 -9.86 23.92
N ASN A 31 24.97 -9.90 24.62
CA ASN A 31 24.38 -11.11 25.18
C ASN A 31 23.41 -11.83 24.22
N TYR A 32 23.01 -11.23 23.10
CA TYR A 32 22.04 -11.80 22.15
C TYR A 32 22.61 -11.85 20.71
N SER A 33 22.94 -13.05 20.22
CA SER A 33 23.54 -13.26 18.90
C SER A 33 22.62 -13.04 17.68
N THR A 34 21.31 -12.83 17.91
CA THR A 34 20.30 -12.75 16.83
C THR A 34 20.16 -11.33 16.24
N ILE A 35 20.61 -10.29 16.96
CA ILE A 35 20.50 -8.89 16.52
C ILE A 35 21.85 -8.47 15.95
N SER A 36 22.01 -8.60 14.63
CA SER A 36 23.32 -8.48 14.00
C SER A 36 23.81 -7.05 13.78
N ASN A 37 22.94 -6.04 13.77
CA ASN A 37 23.34 -4.65 13.52
C ASN A 37 22.41 -3.64 14.20
N VAL A 38 22.96 -2.85 15.13
CA VAL A 38 22.34 -1.63 15.65
C VAL A 38 23.22 -0.46 15.26
N GLN A 39 22.70 0.43 14.42
CA GLN A 39 23.37 1.66 14.03
C GLN A 39 22.66 2.82 14.70
N VAL A 40 23.34 3.45 15.66
CA VAL A 40 22.85 4.67 16.30
C VAL A 40 23.16 5.84 15.35
N VAL A 41 22.17 6.26 14.57
CA VAL A 41 22.28 7.48 13.78
C VAL A 41 21.94 8.65 14.68
N ARG A 42 22.95 9.47 14.98
CA ARG A 42 22.77 10.73 15.71
C ARG A 42 22.11 11.71 14.76
N GLY A 43 20.82 11.96 14.94
CA GLY A 43 20.12 13.04 14.27
C GLY A 43 20.35 14.33 15.05
N GLU A 44 21.28 15.14 14.59
CA GLU A 44 21.10 16.58 14.72
C GLU A 44 19.90 16.92 13.82
N ASP A 45 18.88 17.56 14.39
CA ASP A 45 17.53 17.80 13.85
C ASP A 45 16.51 16.65 14.00
N VAL A 46 15.75 16.64 15.09
CA VAL A 46 14.27 16.37 15.15
C VAL A 46 13.71 16.94 16.49
N HIS A 47 12.44 17.37 16.43
CA HIS A 47 11.61 18.08 17.43
C HIS A 47 10.72 17.22 18.44
N ALA A 48 10.75 17.39 19.79
CA ALA A 48 9.62 17.15 20.77
C ALA A 48 9.60 18.03 22.08
N ASP A 49 8.38 18.39 22.53
CA ASP A 49 7.81 19.13 23.70
C ASP A 49 8.29 20.54 24.15
N LEU A 50 7.34 21.49 24.31
CA LEU A 50 7.59 22.94 24.49
C LEU A 50 7.05 23.57 25.81
N HIS A 51 5.97 23.13 26.43
CA HIS A 51 5.36 23.98 27.49
C HIS A 51 5.86 23.80 28.93
N VAL A 52 6.80 22.90 29.17
CA VAL A 52 7.43 22.74 30.49
C VAL A 52 8.96 22.69 30.42
N TYR A 53 9.53 22.59 29.21
CA TYR A 53 10.95 22.31 29.00
C TYR A 53 11.80 23.52 28.64
N GLU A 54 11.20 24.60 28.16
CA GLU A 54 11.96 25.75 27.68
C GLU A 54 12.82 26.37 28.78
N SER A 55 12.28 26.52 29.99
CA SER A 55 12.98 27.08 31.14
C SER A 55 14.19 26.22 31.57
N LEU A 56 13.99 24.90 31.65
CA LEU A 56 15.05 23.96 32.03
C LEU A 56 16.12 23.81 30.94
N ALA A 57 15.71 23.71 29.67
CA ALA A 57 16.63 23.63 28.55
C ALA A 57 17.47 24.91 28.41
N ARG A 58 16.86 26.07 28.68
CA ARG A 58 17.56 27.36 28.75
C ARG A 58 18.56 27.40 29.89
N GLN A 59 18.18 26.94 31.09
CA GLN A 59 19.09 26.82 32.23
C GLN A 59 20.29 25.91 31.88
N TRP A 60 20.06 24.73 31.33
CA TRP A 60 21.14 23.83 30.93
C TRP A 60 22.02 24.39 29.81
N ASN A 61 21.46 25.20 28.91
CA ASN A 61 22.23 25.90 27.89
C ASN A 61 23.16 26.96 28.52
N GLN A 62 22.67 27.69 29.53
CA GLN A 62 23.46 28.67 30.29
C GLN A 62 24.57 27.98 31.09
N GLU A 63 24.26 26.94 31.84
CA GLU A 63 25.25 26.17 32.61
C GLU A 63 26.36 25.59 31.72
N ARG A 64 26.02 25.12 30.50
CA ARG A 64 27.03 24.65 29.53
C ARG A 64 27.92 25.79 29.04
N ARG A 65 27.34 26.96 28.80
CA ARG A 65 28.09 28.15 28.40
C ARG A 65 29.07 28.59 29.50
N GLU A 66 28.62 28.56 30.76
CA GLU A 66 29.47 28.85 31.93
C GLU A 66 30.61 27.85 32.09
N LYS A 67 30.35 26.57 31.80
CA LYS A 67 31.37 25.50 31.81
C LYS A 67 32.32 25.53 30.60
N GLY A 68 32.16 26.49 29.68
CA GLY A 68 33.00 26.63 28.48
C GLY A 68 32.75 25.57 27.41
N HIS A 69 31.64 24.83 27.48
CA HIS A 69 31.23 23.88 26.45
C HIS A 69 30.51 24.60 25.30
N MET A 70 30.38 23.92 24.15
CA MET A 70 29.55 24.42 23.05
C MET A 70 28.10 24.57 23.50
N ALA A 71 27.57 25.78 23.36
CA ALA A 71 26.21 26.16 23.74
C ALA A 71 25.64 27.13 22.69
N TYR A 72 24.32 27.13 22.54
CA TYR A 72 23.63 28.07 21.64
C TYR A 72 23.69 29.48 22.22
N THR A 73 23.75 30.52 21.38
CA THR A 73 23.49 31.91 21.83
C THR A 73 22.03 32.05 22.25
N ASP A 74 21.70 33.06 23.04
CA ASP A 74 20.33 33.24 23.53
C ASP A 74 19.35 33.48 22.37
N THR A 75 19.76 34.31 21.40
CA THR A 75 18.99 34.54 20.16
C THR A 75 18.78 33.27 19.35
N CYS A 76 19.82 32.44 19.19
CA CYS A 76 19.73 31.19 18.46
C CYS A 76 18.85 30.18 19.19
N PHE A 77 18.95 30.11 20.52
CA PHE A 77 18.09 29.25 21.34
C PHE A 77 16.62 29.65 21.19
N ASP A 78 16.29 30.94 21.30
CA ASP A 78 14.93 31.46 21.15
C ASP A 78 14.36 31.12 19.76
N GLU A 79 15.17 31.33 18.73
CA GLU A 79 14.82 31.05 17.34
C GLU A 79 14.57 29.56 17.07
N LEU A 80 15.35 28.68 17.70
CA LEU A 80 15.19 27.24 17.59
C LEU A 80 13.98 26.75 18.41
N ALA A 81 13.78 27.28 19.61
CA ALA A 81 12.64 26.96 20.46
C ALA A 81 11.32 27.42 19.84
N PHE A 82 11.31 28.57 19.16
CA PHE A 82 10.11 29.10 18.50
C PHE A 82 9.67 28.27 17.28
N ARG A 83 10.62 27.78 16.47
CA ARG A 83 10.34 27.03 15.23
C ARG A 83 10.01 25.56 15.47
N PHE A 84 10.07 25.14 16.72
CA PHE A 84 10.10 23.76 17.08
C PHE A 84 8.64 23.24 17.27
N GLU A 85 8.28 22.14 16.60
CA GLU A 85 6.93 21.57 16.61
C GLU A 85 6.89 20.16 17.25
N GLU A 86 5.95 19.91 18.16
CA GLU A 86 5.85 18.63 18.87
C GLU A 86 5.30 17.49 17.98
N PRO A 87 5.78 16.25 18.14
CA PRO A 87 5.18 15.09 17.51
C PRO A 87 3.74 14.90 17.99
N THR A 88 2.78 15.12 17.08
CA THR A 88 1.37 15.04 17.43
C THR A 88 0.90 13.58 17.54
N SER A 89 0.14 13.28 18.59
CA SER A 89 -0.48 11.96 18.79
C SER A 89 -1.61 11.67 17.79
N ALA A 90 -2.15 12.73 17.15
CA ALA A 90 -3.20 12.66 16.14
C ALA A 90 -2.71 12.02 14.82
N ALA A 91 -1.44 12.23 14.46
CA ALA A 91 -0.86 11.63 13.27
C ALA A 91 -0.24 10.27 13.61
N ARG A 92 -0.75 9.20 12.98
CA ARG A 92 -0.32 7.81 13.22
C ARG A 92 1.19 7.59 13.08
N TRP A 93 1.87 8.39 12.27
CA TRP A 93 3.29 8.28 11.96
C TRP A 93 4.17 9.28 12.73
N HIS A 94 3.58 10.19 13.50
CA HIS A 94 4.28 11.11 14.41
C HIS A 94 4.09 10.77 15.89
N ARG A 95 3.28 9.75 16.24
CA ARG A 95 3.00 9.44 17.65
C ARG A 95 4.27 8.97 18.37
N PRO A 96 4.74 9.67 19.42
CA PRO A 96 5.89 9.21 20.20
C PRO A 96 5.52 7.93 20.96
N LEU A 97 6.44 6.97 20.99
CA LEU A 97 6.24 5.70 21.71
C LEU A 97 6.63 5.80 23.19
N PHE A 98 7.64 6.62 23.48
CA PHE A 98 8.14 6.88 24.82
C PHE A 98 8.34 8.38 25.00
N THR A 99 7.98 8.88 26.18
CA THR A 99 8.22 10.27 26.59
C THR A 99 9.01 10.23 27.89
N ALA A 100 10.21 10.82 27.89
CA ALA A 100 11.14 10.67 29.00
C ALA A 100 11.13 11.85 29.99
N VAL A 101 10.26 12.84 29.80
CA VAL A 101 9.98 13.81 30.87
C VAL A 101 8.47 13.98 31.01
N SER A 102 7.99 14.02 32.25
CA SER A 102 6.57 14.12 32.57
C SER A 102 6.34 15.28 33.54
N SER A 103 5.33 16.09 33.27
CA SER A 103 4.79 17.01 34.27
C SER A 103 3.94 16.17 35.23
N CYS A 104 4.45 15.84 36.41
CA CYS A 104 3.62 15.23 37.44
C CYS A 104 2.67 16.27 38.07
N LEU A 105 1.62 15.79 38.75
CA LEU A 105 0.74 16.62 39.57
C LEU A 105 1.57 17.50 40.52
N ASP A 106 1.08 18.71 40.78
CA ASP A 106 1.70 19.78 41.60
C ASP A 106 2.63 20.75 40.87
N GLY A 107 2.68 20.71 39.53
CA GLY A 107 3.37 21.73 38.73
C GLY A 107 4.89 21.67 38.79
N ASN A 108 5.44 20.61 39.39
CA ASN A 108 6.86 20.33 39.41
C ASN A 108 7.24 19.40 38.25
N LEU A 109 8.38 19.69 37.63
CA LEU A 109 8.99 18.88 36.57
C LEU A 109 9.71 17.68 37.19
N GLU A 110 9.29 16.47 36.87
CA GLU A 110 10.05 15.26 37.22
C GLU A 110 10.79 14.73 35.98
N ILE A 111 12.12 14.76 36.04
CA ILE A 111 12.98 14.14 35.03
C ILE A 111 12.92 12.64 35.24
N LEU A 112 12.07 11.96 34.48
CA LEU A 112 12.01 10.50 34.52
C LEU A 112 13.32 9.89 33.98
N PRO A 113 13.76 8.77 34.57
CA PRO A 113 14.89 8.02 34.04
C PRO A 113 14.57 7.54 32.62
N THR A 114 15.61 7.41 31.79
CA THR A 114 15.45 6.87 30.43
C THR A 114 14.86 5.44 30.52
N PRO A 115 13.70 5.15 29.91
CA PRO A 115 13.02 3.85 30.04
C PRO A 115 13.69 2.77 29.17
N CYS A 116 14.94 2.44 29.49
CA CYS A 116 15.79 1.58 28.69
C CYS A 116 15.23 0.16 28.49
N GLU A 117 14.69 -0.46 29.55
CA GLU A 117 14.14 -1.82 29.47
C GLU A 117 12.85 -1.86 28.66
N GLU A 118 11.96 -0.88 28.83
CA GLU A 118 10.71 -0.78 28.06
C GLU A 118 10.99 -0.56 26.56
N ILE A 119 11.99 0.26 26.24
CA ILE A 119 12.44 0.45 24.86
C ILE A 119 12.98 -0.86 24.29
N TRP A 120 13.76 -1.62 25.06
CA TRP A 120 14.29 -2.92 24.63
C TRP A 120 13.19 -3.96 24.43
N GLU A 121 12.21 -4.02 25.32
CA GLU A 121 11.04 -4.88 25.18
C GLU A 121 10.27 -4.51 23.92
N ALA A 122 10.00 -3.23 23.68
CA ALA A 122 9.34 -2.78 22.46
C ALA A 122 10.14 -3.09 21.19
N LEU A 123 11.47 -3.08 21.25
CA LEU A 123 12.33 -3.45 20.12
C LEU A 123 12.34 -4.96 19.83
N THR A 124 12.20 -5.79 20.87
CA THR A 124 12.41 -7.25 20.78
C THR A 124 11.11 -8.05 20.76
N GLN A 125 10.09 -7.60 21.48
CA GLN A 125 8.81 -8.29 21.68
C GLN A 125 7.65 -7.67 20.90
N ALA A 126 7.85 -6.56 20.20
CA ALA A 126 6.78 -6.01 19.36
C ALA A 126 6.41 -7.03 18.26
N GLU A 127 5.24 -7.65 18.41
CA GLU A 127 4.59 -8.39 17.34
C GLU A 127 4.47 -7.47 16.13
N VAL A 128 5.33 -7.69 15.14
CA VAL A 128 5.25 -6.97 13.86
C VAL A 128 3.91 -7.37 13.25
N LYS A 129 2.91 -6.48 13.34
CA LYS A 129 1.62 -6.71 12.71
C LYS A 129 1.89 -7.05 11.24
N PRO A 130 1.45 -8.22 10.76
CA PRO A 130 1.71 -8.61 9.39
C PRO A 130 1.20 -7.50 8.46
N PRO A 131 1.93 -7.19 7.37
CA PRO A 131 1.56 -6.11 6.47
C PRO A 131 0.12 -6.30 6.03
N LYS A 132 -0.65 -5.20 6.04
CA LYS A 132 -2.08 -5.25 5.68
C LYS A 132 -2.22 -5.85 4.28
N ALA A 133 -3.32 -6.57 4.04
CA ALA A 133 -3.59 -7.18 2.74
C ALA A 133 -3.53 -6.19 1.56
N VAL A 134 -3.82 -4.91 1.80
CA VAL A 134 -3.70 -3.81 0.83
C VAL A 134 -2.27 -3.51 0.42
N THR A 135 -1.30 -3.74 1.30
CA THR A 135 0.15 -3.51 1.08
C THR A 135 0.92 -4.78 0.73
N LEU A 136 0.29 -5.95 0.80
CA LEU A 136 0.89 -7.17 0.30
C LEU A 136 1.00 -7.04 -1.22
N VAL A 137 2.24 -6.99 -1.71
CA VAL A 137 2.52 -7.16 -3.13
C VAL A 137 2.05 -8.56 -3.50
N ARG A 138 0.81 -8.69 -4.01
CA ARG A 138 0.36 -9.92 -4.65
C ARG A 138 1.38 -10.19 -5.75
N LYS A 139 2.04 -11.36 -5.69
CA LYS A 139 2.87 -11.81 -6.80
C LYS A 139 2.01 -11.71 -8.05
N LYS A 140 2.42 -10.86 -9.00
CA LYS A 140 1.78 -10.79 -10.32
C LYS A 140 2.01 -12.17 -10.92
N THR A 141 0.99 -13.02 -10.95
CA THR A 141 1.05 -14.30 -11.65
C THR A 141 1.44 -13.97 -13.09
N ALA A 142 2.45 -14.64 -13.64
CA ALA A 142 2.98 -14.41 -14.99
C ALA A 142 2.01 -14.89 -16.10
N ASN A 143 0.71 -14.81 -15.84
CA ASN A 143 -0.31 -15.27 -16.76
C ASN A 143 -0.88 -14.02 -17.41
N ASN A 144 -0.51 -13.76 -18.66
CA ASN A 144 -1.17 -12.81 -19.57
C ASN A 144 -2.66 -13.12 -19.80
N GLY A 145 -3.30 -13.96 -18.96
CA GLY A 145 -4.69 -14.38 -19.09
C GLY A 145 -5.68 -13.23 -19.06
N LEU A 146 -5.44 -12.18 -18.26
CA LEU A 146 -6.31 -11.00 -18.27
C LEU A 146 -6.19 -10.22 -19.59
N GLU A 147 -4.98 -10.10 -20.13
CA GLU A 147 -4.72 -9.45 -21.41
C GLU A 147 -5.33 -10.25 -22.58
N LEU A 148 -5.21 -11.58 -22.54
CA LEU A 148 -5.84 -12.50 -23.51
C LEU A 148 -7.38 -12.39 -23.45
N LEU A 149 -7.95 -12.34 -22.24
CA LEU A 149 -9.38 -12.19 -22.03
C LEU A 149 -9.89 -10.85 -22.61
N ASP A 150 -9.15 -9.79 -22.36
CA ASP A 150 -9.52 -8.46 -22.85
C ASP A 150 -9.41 -8.36 -24.38
N THR A 151 -8.31 -8.83 -24.94
CA THR A 151 -8.04 -8.85 -26.38
C THR A 151 -9.08 -9.69 -27.13
N ALA A 152 -9.34 -10.92 -26.67
CA ALA A 152 -10.28 -11.83 -27.32
C ALA A 152 -11.73 -11.33 -27.26
N THR A 153 -12.18 -10.84 -26.09
CA THR A 153 -13.54 -10.29 -25.98
C THR A 153 -13.72 -8.98 -26.74
N HIS A 154 -12.68 -8.15 -26.82
CA HIS A 154 -12.70 -6.92 -27.62
C HIS A 154 -12.81 -7.22 -29.12
N ALA A 155 -12.06 -8.19 -29.63
CA ALA A 155 -12.12 -8.60 -31.04
C ALA A 155 -13.54 -9.06 -31.45
N VAL A 156 -14.22 -9.81 -30.58
CA VAL A 156 -15.62 -10.23 -30.82
C VAL A 156 -16.56 -9.02 -30.88
N LEU A 157 -16.41 -8.04 -29.98
CA LEU A 157 -17.22 -6.82 -30.00
C LEU A 157 -16.94 -5.96 -31.24
N GLN A 158 -15.70 -5.92 -31.72
CA GLN A 158 -15.34 -5.22 -32.95
C GLN A 158 -16.00 -5.88 -34.17
N ALA A 159 -15.92 -7.21 -34.29
CA ALA A 159 -16.60 -7.96 -35.34
C ALA A 159 -18.12 -7.71 -35.34
N LEU A 160 -18.72 -7.60 -34.15
CA LEU A 160 -20.14 -7.23 -34.00
C LEU A 160 -20.44 -5.80 -34.45
N ALA A 161 -19.53 -4.85 -34.16
CA ALA A 161 -19.68 -3.47 -34.59
C ALA A 161 -19.55 -3.34 -36.13
N GLU A 162 -18.64 -4.10 -36.73
CA GLU A 162 -18.47 -4.19 -38.19
C GLU A 162 -19.72 -4.81 -38.86
N GLN A 163 -20.26 -5.90 -38.32
CA GLN A 163 -21.55 -6.45 -38.80
C GLN A 163 -22.69 -5.42 -38.70
N ARG A 164 -22.66 -4.55 -37.68
CA ARG A 164 -23.66 -3.48 -37.53
C ARG A 164 -23.53 -2.40 -38.61
N SER A 165 -22.30 -2.05 -39.03
CA SER A 165 -22.06 -1.03 -40.05
C SER A 165 -22.43 -1.53 -41.46
N LEU A 166 -22.33 -2.83 -41.70
CA LEU A 166 -22.76 -3.50 -42.94
C LEU A 166 -24.29 -3.47 -43.15
N GLY A 167 -25.08 -3.15 -42.12
CA GLY A 167 -26.53 -3.02 -42.22
C GLY A 167 -27.29 -4.36 -42.35
N THR A 168 -26.61 -5.48 -42.13
CA THR A 168 -27.22 -6.82 -42.15
C THR A 168 -28.30 -6.91 -41.06
N PRO A 169 -29.53 -7.38 -41.38
CA PRO A 169 -30.55 -7.61 -40.37
C PRO A 169 -30.07 -8.60 -39.30
N TRP A 170 -30.29 -8.26 -38.02
CA TRP A 170 -29.94 -9.10 -36.87
C TRP A 170 -30.96 -10.23 -36.69
N ALA A 171 -31.00 -11.16 -37.63
CA ALA A 171 -31.95 -12.26 -37.66
C ALA A 171 -31.28 -13.55 -38.16
N GLY A 172 -31.38 -14.61 -37.37
CA GLY A 172 -30.80 -15.91 -37.70
C GLY A 172 -29.33 -16.03 -37.34
N ARG A 173 -28.60 -16.87 -38.08
CA ARG A 173 -27.19 -17.18 -37.81
C ARG A 173 -26.27 -16.17 -38.49
N ILE A 174 -25.53 -15.41 -37.69
CA ILE A 174 -24.53 -14.43 -38.15
C ILE A 174 -23.15 -15.05 -37.98
N TYR A 175 -22.24 -14.83 -38.93
CA TYR A 175 -20.86 -15.31 -38.84
C TYR A 175 -19.91 -14.16 -38.51
N LEU A 176 -19.23 -14.26 -37.37
CA LEU A 176 -18.26 -13.27 -36.92
C LEU A 176 -16.87 -13.63 -37.46
N ALA A 177 -16.34 -12.77 -38.32
CA ALA A 177 -14.96 -12.85 -38.77
C ALA A 177 -14.05 -12.29 -37.67
N LEU A 178 -13.23 -13.15 -37.06
CA LEU A 178 -12.24 -12.74 -36.08
C LEU A 178 -10.85 -12.63 -36.71
N PRO A 179 -9.88 -11.96 -36.06
CA PRO A 179 -8.51 -11.88 -36.54
C PRO A 179 -7.91 -13.26 -36.80
N ALA A 180 -7.08 -13.37 -37.85
CA ALA A 180 -6.41 -14.61 -38.22
C ALA A 180 -5.51 -15.18 -37.10
N SER A 181 -5.09 -14.35 -36.14
CA SER A 181 -4.33 -14.77 -34.95
C SER A 181 -5.09 -15.77 -34.08
N PHE A 182 -6.42 -15.83 -34.15
CA PHE A 182 -7.22 -16.73 -33.31
C PHE A 182 -7.30 -18.14 -33.90
N ALA A 183 -6.80 -18.36 -35.12
CA ALA A 183 -6.77 -19.64 -35.83
C ALA A 183 -8.14 -20.38 -35.84
N LEU A 184 -9.25 -19.63 -35.91
CA LEU A 184 -10.61 -20.16 -35.90
C LEU A 184 -11.36 -19.82 -37.20
N PRO A 185 -12.28 -20.71 -37.64
CA PRO A 185 -13.27 -20.35 -38.65
C PRO A 185 -14.25 -19.28 -38.12
N PRO A 186 -14.98 -18.58 -39.00
CA PRO A 186 -15.97 -17.58 -38.59
C PRO A 186 -16.96 -18.15 -37.57
N LEU A 187 -17.11 -17.46 -36.44
CA LEU A 187 -17.88 -17.95 -35.30
C LEU A 187 -19.37 -17.70 -35.49
N PRO A 188 -20.23 -18.73 -35.38
CA PRO A 188 -21.67 -18.56 -35.52
C PRO A 188 -22.25 -17.89 -34.26
N LEU A 189 -23.00 -16.82 -34.47
CA LEU A 189 -23.84 -16.16 -33.48
C LEU A 189 -25.31 -16.34 -33.87
N ASP A 190 -26.03 -17.15 -33.12
CA ASP A 190 -27.46 -17.37 -33.35
C ASP A 190 -28.28 -16.27 -32.64
N VAL A 191 -28.93 -15.41 -33.43
CA VAL A 191 -29.76 -14.31 -32.93
C VAL A 191 -31.24 -14.66 -33.11
N SER A 192 -31.96 -14.72 -31.99
CA SER A 192 -33.41 -14.97 -31.98
C SER A 192 -34.17 -13.80 -32.62
N THR A 193 -35.10 -14.11 -33.52
CA THR A 193 -35.92 -13.11 -34.23
C THR A 193 -36.96 -12.42 -33.34
N SER A 194 -37.20 -12.92 -32.13
CA SER A 194 -38.20 -12.42 -31.18
C SER A 194 -37.71 -11.29 -30.28
N SER A 195 -36.38 -11.12 -30.12
CA SER A 195 -35.79 -10.11 -29.24
C SER A 195 -34.97 -9.10 -30.03
N SER A 196 -35.16 -7.80 -29.76
CA SER A 196 -34.30 -6.76 -30.32
C SER A 196 -32.84 -6.98 -29.90
N PHE A 197 -31.92 -6.93 -30.88
CA PHE A 197 -30.50 -7.11 -30.63
C PHE A 197 -29.96 -6.03 -29.68
N PRO A 198 -29.11 -6.37 -28.69
CA PRO A 198 -28.64 -5.43 -27.68
C PRO A 198 -27.93 -4.19 -28.25
N SER A 199 -28.04 -3.08 -27.53
CA SER A 199 -27.28 -1.86 -27.83
C SER A 199 -25.78 -2.07 -27.60
N PRO A 200 -24.90 -1.28 -28.24
CA PRO A 200 -23.46 -1.36 -28.01
C PRO A 200 -23.07 -1.19 -26.54
N ALA A 201 -23.76 -0.32 -25.79
CA ALA A 201 -23.53 -0.13 -24.36
C ALA A 201 -23.89 -1.39 -23.53
N ARG A 202 -24.96 -2.10 -23.93
CA ARG A 202 -25.34 -3.37 -23.31
C ARG A 202 -24.30 -4.45 -23.58
N LEU A 203 -23.80 -4.55 -24.81
CA LEU A 203 -22.71 -5.47 -25.16
C LEU A 203 -21.41 -5.19 -24.38
N GLN A 204 -21.05 -3.92 -24.18
CA GLN A 204 -19.89 -3.55 -23.35
C GLN A 204 -20.11 -3.88 -21.86
N THR A 205 -21.33 -3.67 -21.35
CA THR A 205 -21.71 -4.07 -19.99
C THR A 205 -21.58 -5.59 -19.83
N MET A 206 -22.05 -6.30 -20.85
CA MET A 206 -22.00 -7.74 -20.91
C MET A 206 -20.52 -8.23 -20.92
N ARG A 207 -19.67 -7.70 -21.79
CA ARG A 207 -18.22 -7.96 -21.76
C ARG A 207 -17.60 -7.76 -20.38
N ARG A 208 -17.90 -6.65 -19.71
CA ARG A 208 -17.37 -6.37 -18.37
C ARG A 208 -17.81 -7.41 -17.33
N GLN A 209 -19.02 -7.95 -17.43
CA GLN A 209 -19.50 -9.02 -16.56
C GLN A 209 -18.73 -10.31 -16.80
N PHE A 210 -18.57 -10.69 -18.07
CA PHE A 210 -17.77 -11.85 -18.47
C PHE A 210 -16.33 -11.72 -17.96
N VAL A 211 -15.65 -10.60 -18.25
CA VAL A 211 -14.28 -10.34 -17.81
C VAL A 211 -14.16 -10.44 -16.28
N ARG A 212 -15.11 -9.87 -15.53
CA ARG A 212 -15.10 -9.94 -14.06
C ARG A 212 -15.21 -11.38 -13.54
N ILE A 213 -16.12 -12.17 -14.11
CA ILE A 213 -16.34 -13.57 -13.69
C ILE A 213 -15.08 -14.39 -13.97
N TYR A 214 -14.54 -14.30 -15.19
CA TYR A 214 -13.42 -15.13 -15.61
C TYR A 214 -12.06 -14.65 -15.07
N ALA A 215 -11.89 -13.35 -14.80
CA ALA A 215 -10.73 -12.82 -14.07
C ALA A 215 -10.70 -13.34 -12.62
N SER A 216 -11.84 -13.35 -11.92
CA SER A 216 -11.90 -13.89 -10.55
C SER A 216 -11.60 -15.39 -10.49
N LYS A 217 -12.02 -16.15 -11.51
CA LYS A 217 -11.73 -17.59 -11.62
C LYS A 217 -10.26 -17.87 -11.95
N ALA A 218 -9.59 -16.98 -12.67
CA ALA A 218 -8.15 -17.06 -12.96
C ALA A 218 -7.26 -16.78 -11.73
N GLU A 219 -7.77 -16.12 -10.69
CA GLU A 219 -7.02 -15.79 -9.47
C GLU A 219 -7.03 -16.89 -8.39
N TYR A 220 -8.06 -17.75 -8.35
CA TYR A 220 -8.27 -18.70 -7.24
C TYR A 220 -8.04 -20.18 -7.59
N ALA A 221 -8.02 -20.53 -8.87
CA ALA A 221 -7.74 -21.89 -9.33
C ALA A 221 -6.40 -21.94 -10.05
N ASP A 222 -5.66 -23.02 -9.85
CA ASP A 222 -4.58 -23.45 -10.73
C ASP A 222 -5.18 -23.61 -12.14
N GLY A 223 -5.08 -22.53 -12.92
CA GLY A 223 -5.54 -22.37 -14.29
C GLY A 223 -6.88 -23.03 -14.63
N LEU A 224 -7.97 -22.27 -14.65
CA LEU A 224 -8.99 -22.57 -15.67
C LEU A 224 -8.22 -22.64 -17.00
N ALA A 225 -8.33 -23.75 -17.70
CA ALA A 225 -7.54 -24.17 -18.86
C ALA A 225 -7.62 -23.22 -20.09
N LEU A 226 -7.96 -21.95 -19.88
CA LEU A 226 -8.00 -20.87 -20.85
C LEU A 226 -6.63 -20.63 -21.49
N THR A 227 -5.54 -20.76 -20.73
CA THR A 227 -4.17 -20.55 -21.24
C THR A 227 -3.45 -21.84 -21.60
N SER A 228 -3.99 -23.02 -21.24
CA SER A 228 -3.40 -24.33 -21.56
C SER A 228 -3.94 -24.92 -22.86
N HIS A 229 -4.85 -24.22 -23.53
CA HIS A 229 -5.37 -24.61 -24.85
C HIS A 229 -4.38 -24.22 -25.95
N GLU A 230 -4.26 -25.02 -27.02
CA GLU A 230 -3.35 -24.77 -28.15
C GLU A 230 -3.62 -23.41 -28.84
N ALA A 231 -4.85 -22.90 -28.72
CA ALA A 231 -5.26 -21.56 -29.18
C ALA A 231 -6.16 -20.89 -28.11
N PRO A 232 -5.56 -20.15 -27.15
CA PRO A 232 -6.28 -19.63 -25.98
C PRO A 232 -7.27 -18.50 -26.34
N GLU A 233 -6.87 -17.61 -27.26
CA GLU A 233 -7.71 -16.47 -27.71
C GLU A 233 -8.97 -16.95 -28.41
N GLY A 234 -8.84 -17.97 -29.28
CA GLY A 234 -9.96 -18.56 -29.98
C GLY A 234 -10.95 -19.24 -29.03
N HIS A 235 -10.44 -19.98 -28.05
CA HIS A 235 -11.30 -20.62 -27.04
C HIS A 235 -12.05 -19.59 -26.19
N ILE A 236 -11.38 -18.51 -25.77
CA ILE A 236 -12.02 -17.40 -25.05
C ILE A 236 -13.11 -16.74 -25.90
N ALA A 237 -12.85 -16.51 -27.19
CA ALA A 237 -13.83 -15.92 -28.09
C ALA A 237 -15.08 -16.81 -28.24
N GLN A 238 -14.92 -18.13 -28.35
CA GLN A 238 -16.03 -19.09 -28.36
C GLN A 238 -16.88 -19.01 -27.09
N LEU A 239 -16.25 -19.04 -25.92
CA LEU A 239 -16.94 -18.93 -24.64
C LEU A 239 -17.70 -17.60 -24.53
N PHE A 240 -17.10 -16.51 -24.99
CA PHE A 240 -17.74 -15.20 -24.95
C PHE A 240 -18.92 -15.12 -25.91
N VAL A 241 -18.83 -15.68 -27.12
CA VAL A 241 -19.95 -15.74 -28.07
C VAL A 241 -21.11 -16.57 -27.50
N ALA A 242 -20.84 -17.74 -26.91
CA ALA A 242 -21.88 -18.55 -26.26
C ALA A 242 -22.56 -17.79 -25.11
N TRP A 243 -21.77 -17.08 -24.30
CA TRP A 243 -22.28 -16.27 -23.20
C TRP A 243 -23.13 -15.08 -23.69
N LEU A 244 -22.76 -14.47 -24.83
CA LEU A 244 -23.61 -13.45 -25.48
C LEU A 244 -24.92 -14.05 -26.00
N GLN A 245 -24.89 -15.25 -26.61
CA GLN A 245 -26.10 -15.93 -27.10
C GLN A 245 -27.08 -16.18 -25.96
N GLU A 246 -26.59 -16.71 -24.83
CA GLU A 246 -27.41 -16.98 -23.65
C GLU A 246 -28.02 -15.69 -23.09
N GLY A 247 -27.22 -14.62 -22.98
CA GLY A 247 -27.71 -13.34 -22.48
C GLY A 247 -28.67 -12.60 -23.41
N ILE A 248 -28.53 -12.81 -24.73
CA ILE A 248 -29.49 -12.30 -25.72
C ILE A 248 -30.80 -13.09 -25.63
N ALA A 249 -30.73 -14.43 -25.57
CA ALA A 249 -31.90 -15.31 -25.51
C ALA A 249 -32.70 -15.14 -24.22
N SER A 250 -32.04 -14.99 -23.07
CA SER A 250 -32.71 -14.84 -21.77
C SER A 250 -33.32 -13.46 -21.55
N GLY A 251 -32.93 -12.43 -22.33
CA GLY A 251 -33.32 -11.03 -22.10
C GLY A 251 -32.81 -10.42 -20.78
N LYS A 252 -32.14 -11.22 -19.94
CA LYS A 252 -31.52 -10.89 -18.64
C LYS A 252 -30.00 -11.09 -18.74
N ASN A 253 -29.26 -10.62 -17.74
CA ASN A 253 -27.84 -10.96 -17.64
C ASN A 253 -27.72 -12.46 -17.28
N PRO A 254 -26.98 -13.25 -18.04
CA PRO A 254 -26.67 -14.64 -17.71
C PRO A 254 -25.65 -14.72 -16.55
#